data_AF-A0A401TX67-F1
#
_entry.id   AF-A0A401TX67-F1
#
_cell.length_a   1.000
_cell.length_b   1.000
_cell.length_c   1.000
_cell.angle_alpha   90.00
_cell.angle_beta   90.00
_cell.angle_gamma   90.00
#
_symmetry.space_group_name_H-M   'P 1'
#
loop_
_entity.id
_entity.type
_entity.pdbx_description
1 polymer ?
#
loop_
_entity_poly.entity_id
_entity_poly.type
_entity_poly.pdbx_seq_one_letter_code
_entity_poly.pdbx_strand_id
1 'polypeptide(L)'
;MDADITIHHTSELACWTVNARQLEWSAAGTTDWGTHRRHAGLLLSDALNSSIPQIFDTIKDGDSERRVLNTVETEAAKDKLAKIKSAFQSWIWSDPDRTDRLARLYNDTFNNIVPRHFNGDHLQLPGASGAFSLYGHQKRAIWRIIASGSTYVAHAVGAGKTLSIAAAVMEQRRLGLVNKAMLVVPGH
;
A
#
# COMPACT_ATOMS: atom_id res chain seq x y z
N MET A 1 -28.38 -25.58 11.10
CA MET A 1 -28.74 -24.23 10.65
C MET A 1 -27.50 -23.66 10.02
N ASP A 2 -27.55 -23.39 8.72
CA ASP A 2 -26.45 -22.73 8.04
C ASP A 2 -26.36 -21.28 8.54
N ALA A 3 -25.13 -20.82 8.68
CA ALA A 3 -24.82 -19.47 9.12
C ALA A 3 -25.14 -18.47 7.99
N ASP A 4 -26.11 -17.56 8.18
CA ASP A 4 -26.39 -16.45 7.27
C ASP A 4 -25.32 -15.33 7.40
N ILE A 5 -24.30 -15.37 6.55
CA ILE A 5 -23.16 -14.45 6.61
C ILE A 5 -23.29 -13.39 5.53
N THR A 6 -23.32 -12.10 5.91
CA THR A 6 -23.31 -10.99 4.95
C THR A 6 -22.01 -10.20 5.01
N ILE A 7 -21.51 -9.78 3.84
CA ILE A 7 -20.29 -8.98 3.70
C ILE A 7 -20.62 -7.76 2.86
N HIS A 8 -20.27 -6.58 3.35
CA HIS A 8 -20.49 -5.30 2.68
C HIS A 8 -19.16 -4.57 2.50
N HIS A 9 -18.95 -3.98 1.32
CA HIS A 9 -17.81 -3.10 1.03
C HIS A 9 -18.27 -1.65 0.99
N THR A 10 -17.63 -0.78 1.76
CA THR A 10 -17.85 0.66 1.75
C THR A 10 -16.68 1.33 1.05
N SER A 11 -16.86 1.68 -0.23
CA SER A 11 -15.79 2.21 -1.10
C SER A 11 -15.14 3.48 -0.57
N GLU A 12 -15.92 4.37 0.04
CA GLU A 12 -15.49 5.69 0.51
C GLU A 12 -14.51 5.59 1.68
N LEU A 13 -14.61 4.51 2.45
CA LEU A 13 -13.79 4.23 3.63
C LEU A 13 -12.76 3.12 3.37
N ALA A 14 -12.76 2.53 2.16
CA ALA A 14 -11.98 1.35 1.80
C ALA A 14 -12.07 0.24 2.87
N CYS A 15 -13.26 0.02 3.43
CA CYS A 15 -13.48 -0.90 4.54
C CYS A 15 -14.54 -1.96 4.22
N TRP A 16 -14.42 -3.09 4.91
CA TRP A 16 -15.32 -4.24 4.78
C TRP A 16 -16.04 -4.49 6.11
N THR A 17 -17.36 -4.60 6.05
CA THR A 17 -18.19 -4.98 7.20
C THR A 17 -18.61 -6.44 7.06
N VAL A 18 -18.35 -7.23 8.09
CA VAL A 18 -18.70 -8.66 8.13
C VAL A 18 -19.77 -8.87 9.19
N ASN A 19 -20.98 -9.27 8.77
CA ASN A 19 -22.01 -9.75 9.67
C ASN A 19 -21.96 -11.28 9.70
N ALA A 20 -21.33 -11.81 10.76
CA ALA A 20 -21.18 -13.25 10.94
C ALA A 20 -21.26 -13.63 12.43
N ARG A 21 -22.08 -12.90 13.20
CA ARG A 21 -22.16 -13.07 14.67
C ARG A 21 -22.52 -14.50 15.08
N GLN A 22 -23.34 -15.18 14.29
CA GLN A 22 -23.71 -16.57 14.58
C GLN A 22 -22.54 -17.56 14.66
N LEU A 23 -21.38 -17.21 14.09
CA LEU A 23 -20.18 -18.03 14.19
C LEU A 23 -19.65 -18.09 15.62
N GLU A 24 -20.00 -17.13 16.48
CA GLU A 24 -19.71 -17.12 17.91
C GLU A 24 -20.33 -18.32 18.63
N TRP A 25 -21.47 -18.83 18.17
CA TRP A 25 -22.17 -19.97 18.79
C TRP A 25 -21.93 -21.29 18.04
N SER A 26 -20.96 -21.31 17.11
CA SER A 26 -20.62 -22.50 16.33
C SER A 26 -19.24 -23.03 16.70
N ALA A 27 -19.10 -24.34 16.83
CA ALA A 27 -17.79 -24.97 17.07
C ALA A 27 -16.78 -24.64 15.95
N ALA A 28 -17.24 -24.64 14.70
CA ALA A 28 -16.42 -24.23 13.56
C ALA A 28 -15.88 -22.81 13.70
N GLY A 29 -16.72 -21.87 14.18
CA GLY A 29 -16.37 -20.47 14.34
C GLY A 29 -15.52 -20.16 15.57
N THR A 30 -15.58 -20.95 16.64
CA THR A 30 -14.84 -20.71 17.89
C THR A 30 -13.63 -21.62 18.08
N THR A 31 -13.48 -22.67 17.26
CA THR A 31 -12.37 -23.64 17.39
C THR A 31 -11.65 -23.89 16.07
N ASP A 32 -12.37 -24.16 14.97
CA ASP A 32 -11.69 -24.55 13.72
C ASP A 32 -11.08 -23.36 12.99
N TRP A 33 -11.88 -22.30 12.86
CA TRP A 33 -11.60 -21.08 12.11
C TRP A 33 -11.47 -19.85 13.00
N GLY A 34 -11.64 -20.00 14.31
CA GLY A 34 -11.43 -18.94 15.28
C GLY A 34 -11.04 -19.46 16.64
N THR A 35 -11.10 -18.58 17.63
CA THR A 35 -10.90 -18.90 19.04
C THR A 35 -12.13 -18.50 19.84
N HIS A 36 -12.26 -18.98 21.07
CA HIS A 36 -13.33 -18.55 21.97
C HIS A 36 -13.26 -17.04 22.25
N ARG A 37 -12.08 -16.44 22.20
CA ARG A 37 -11.84 -15.00 22.47
C ARG A 37 -11.94 -14.14 21.20
N ARG A 38 -11.91 -14.75 20.01
CA ARG A 38 -12.00 -14.09 18.70
C ARG A 38 -12.58 -15.09 17.68
N HIS A 39 -13.90 -15.14 17.60
CA HIS A 39 -14.58 -16.06 16.68
C HIS A 39 -14.28 -15.72 15.20
N ALA A 40 -14.49 -16.69 14.31
CA ALA A 40 -14.10 -16.63 12.89
C ALA A 40 -14.67 -15.42 12.14
N GLY A 41 -15.86 -14.93 12.50
CA GLY A 41 -16.45 -13.72 11.91
C GLY A 41 -15.63 -12.46 12.17
N LEU A 42 -15.09 -12.32 13.38
CA LEU A 42 -14.19 -11.21 13.72
C LEU A 42 -12.85 -11.36 13.01
N LEU A 43 -12.31 -12.58 12.91
CA LEU A 43 -11.07 -12.83 12.17
C LEU A 43 -11.22 -12.61 10.66
N LEU A 44 -12.39 -12.88 10.10
CA LEU A 44 -12.68 -12.54 8.71
C LEU A 44 -12.73 -11.03 8.50
N SER A 45 -13.33 -10.29 9.45
CA SER A 45 -13.27 -8.83 9.46
C SER A 45 -11.82 -8.32 9.58
N ASP A 46 -11.00 -8.94 10.42
CA ASP A 46 -9.58 -8.61 10.56
C ASP A 46 -8.82 -8.84 9.24
N ALA A 47 -9.10 -9.96 8.56
CA ALA A 47 -8.48 -10.30 7.27
C ALA A 47 -8.81 -9.28 6.17
N LEU A 48 -10.09 -8.93 6.00
CA LEU A 48 -10.56 -8.03 4.95
C LEU A 48 -10.10 -6.58 5.17
N ASN A 49 -9.87 -6.18 6.43
CA ASN A 49 -9.44 -4.83 6.78
C ASN A 49 -7.95 -4.75 7.16
N SER A 50 -7.14 -5.74 6.77
CA SER A 50 -5.69 -5.79 7.02
C SER A 50 -5.30 -5.56 8.50
N SER A 51 -6.15 -5.97 9.43
CA SER A 51 -5.95 -5.82 10.86
C SER A 51 -5.35 -7.09 11.48
N ILE A 52 -4.56 -6.93 12.53
CA ILE A 52 -3.96 -8.04 13.28
C ILE A 52 -4.69 -8.14 14.63
N PRO A 53 -5.26 -9.31 14.99
CA PRO A 53 -5.99 -9.45 16.24
C PRO A 53 -5.05 -9.23 17.43
N GLN A 54 -5.56 -8.53 18.45
CA GLN A 54 -4.90 -8.34 19.73
C GLN A 54 -5.92 -8.63 20.84
N ILE A 55 -5.59 -9.59 21.70
CA ILE A 55 -6.47 -10.07 22.75
C ILE A 55 -5.95 -9.57 24.09
N PHE A 56 -6.80 -8.91 24.87
CA PHE A 56 -6.41 -8.32 26.15
C PHE A 56 -7.17 -8.97 27.30
N ASP A 57 -6.47 -9.23 28.40
CA ASP A 57 -7.06 -9.58 29.69
C ASP A 57 -7.22 -8.32 30.54
N THR A 58 -8.32 -8.25 31.29
CA THR A 58 -8.51 -7.21 32.29
C THR A 58 -8.13 -7.78 33.64
N ILE A 59 -7.15 -7.17 34.30
CA ILE A 59 -6.71 -7.53 35.65
C ILE A 59 -7.19 -6.43 36.59
N LYS A 60 -7.96 -6.82 37.61
CA LYS A 60 -8.35 -5.93 38.71
C LYS A 60 -7.22 -5.86 39.73
N ASP A 61 -6.80 -4.66 40.06
CA ASP A 61 -5.81 -4.36 41.11
C ASP A 61 -6.44 -3.33 42.06
N GLY A 62 -7.11 -3.83 43.10
CA GLY A 62 -7.93 -3.02 44.00
C GLY A 62 -9.07 -2.30 43.27
N ASP A 63 -9.10 -0.97 43.38
CA ASP A 63 -10.06 -0.08 42.69
C ASP A 63 -9.68 0.24 41.23
N SER A 64 -8.55 -0.28 40.74
CA SER A 64 -8.06 0.00 39.38
C SER A 64 -8.15 -1.22 38.46
N GLU A 65 -8.48 -0.98 37.19
CA GLU A 65 -8.46 -2.00 36.13
C GLU A 65 -7.35 -1.69 35.13
N ARG A 66 -6.51 -2.69 34.84
CA ARG A 66 -5.50 -2.60 33.78
C ARG A 66 -5.71 -3.65 32.71
N ARG A 67 -5.52 -3.25 31.45
CA ARG A 67 -5.57 -4.16 30.30
C ARG A 67 -4.16 -4.64 29.96
N VAL A 68 -3.99 -5.96 29.91
CA VAL A 68 -2.72 -6.60 29.57
C VAL A 68 -2.91 -7.43 28.31
N LEU A 69 -1.97 -7.32 27.36
CA LEU A 69 -2.00 -8.15 26.16
C LEU A 69 -1.82 -9.62 26.57
N ASN A 70 -2.80 -10.46 26.24
CA ASN A 70 -2.69 -11.90 26.37
C ASN A 70 -1.96 -12.43 25.13
N THR A 71 -0.68 -12.71 25.28
CA THR A 71 0.18 -13.18 24.19
C THR A 71 -0.29 -14.53 23.65
N VAL A 72 -0.69 -15.46 24.52
CA VAL A 72 -1.13 -16.80 24.13
C VAL A 72 -2.39 -16.76 23.26
N GLU A 73 -3.43 -16.06 23.72
CA GLU A 73 -4.68 -15.90 22.97
C GLU A 73 -4.50 -15.07 21.70
N THR A 74 -3.60 -14.09 21.72
CA THR A 74 -3.26 -13.29 20.55
C THR A 74 -2.57 -14.13 19.47
N GLU A 75 -1.58 -14.95 19.83
CA GLU A 75 -0.92 -15.85 18.87
C GLU A 75 -1.90 -16.90 18.35
N ALA A 76 -2.74 -17.49 19.21
CA ALA A 76 -3.78 -18.42 18.76
C ALA A 76 -4.73 -17.77 17.74
N ALA A 77 -5.15 -16.52 17.97
CA ALA A 77 -5.98 -15.78 17.03
C ALA A 77 -5.25 -15.46 15.70
N LYS A 78 -3.95 -15.13 15.76
CA LYS A 78 -3.11 -14.93 14.57
C LYS A 78 -2.95 -16.20 13.75
N ASP A 79 -2.77 -17.35 14.39
CA ASP A 79 -2.68 -18.64 13.71
C ASP A 79 -3.98 -18.96 12.96
N LYS A 80 -5.14 -18.69 13.58
CA LYS A 80 -6.44 -18.83 12.92
C LYS A 80 -6.64 -17.84 11.77
N LEU A 81 -6.21 -16.59 11.93
CA LEU A 81 -6.21 -15.61 10.85
C LEU A 81 -5.34 -16.06 9.67
N ALA A 82 -4.14 -16.58 9.94
CA ALA A 82 -3.24 -17.10 8.91
C ALA A 82 -3.87 -18.30 8.19
N LYS A 83 -4.50 -19.22 8.94
CA LYS A 83 -5.24 -20.36 8.38
C LYS A 83 -6.36 -19.89 7.44
N ILE A 84 -7.16 -18.89 7.83
CA ILE A 84 -8.21 -18.30 6.98
C ILE A 84 -7.61 -17.74 5.68
N LYS A 85 -6.55 -16.94 5.79
CA LYS A 85 -5.89 -16.33 4.62
C LYS A 85 -5.35 -17.39 3.66
N SER A 86 -4.68 -18.41 4.18
CA SER A 86 -4.16 -19.52 3.37
C SER A 86 -5.28 -20.29 2.69
N ALA A 87 -6.36 -20.61 3.41
CA ALA A 87 -7.51 -21.30 2.83
C ALA A 87 -8.18 -20.48 1.72
N PHE A 88 -8.33 -19.15 1.91
CA PHE A 88 -8.87 -18.26 0.89
C PHE A 88 -7.97 -18.17 -0.34
N GLN A 89 -6.65 -18.09 -0.15
CA GLN A 89 -5.69 -18.12 -1.24
C GLN A 89 -5.78 -19.43 -2.02
N SER A 90 -5.72 -20.58 -1.33
CA SER A 90 -5.86 -21.89 -1.97
C SER A 90 -7.19 -22.02 -2.70
N TRP A 91 -8.28 -21.52 -2.11
CA TRP A 91 -9.58 -21.47 -2.76
C TRP A 91 -9.50 -20.66 -4.06
N ILE A 92 -8.98 -19.43 -4.07
CA ILE A 92 -8.85 -18.63 -5.31
C ILE A 92 -8.26 -19.46 -6.45
N TRP A 93 -7.11 -20.10 -6.20
CA TRP A 93 -6.33 -20.83 -7.21
C TRP A 93 -6.85 -22.23 -7.55
N SER A 94 -7.79 -22.78 -6.78
CA SER A 94 -8.31 -24.13 -7.01
C SER A 94 -9.23 -24.24 -8.24
N ASP A 95 -9.63 -23.11 -8.82
CA ASP A 95 -10.55 -23.02 -9.95
C ASP A 95 -9.95 -22.06 -11.00
N PRO A 96 -9.58 -22.57 -12.19
CA PRO A 96 -9.00 -21.76 -13.25
C PRO A 96 -9.91 -20.61 -13.73
N ASP A 97 -11.22 -20.85 -13.84
CA ASP A 97 -12.15 -19.83 -14.34
C ASP A 97 -12.29 -18.67 -13.34
N ARG A 98 -12.36 -19.00 -12.04
CA ARG A 98 -12.31 -17.98 -10.97
C ARG A 98 -10.99 -17.23 -10.99
N THR A 99 -9.88 -17.95 -11.13
CA THR A 99 -8.53 -17.37 -11.12
C THR A 99 -8.39 -16.33 -12.22
N ASP A 100 -8.72 -16.69 -13.46
CA ASP A 100 -8.60 -15.82 -14.62
C ASP A 100 -9.50 -14.59 -14.50
N ARG A 101 -10.75 -14.78 -14.02
CA ARG A 101 -11.67 -13.66 -13.80
C ARG A 101 -11.15 -12.67 -12.77
N LEU A 102 -10.65 -13.15 -11.62
CA LEU A 102 -10.13 -12.29 -10.56
C LEU A 102 -8.82 -11.62 -10.95
N ALA A 103 -7.94 -12.32 -11.69
CA ALA A 103 -6.70 -11.74 -12.20
C ALA A 103 -6.96 -10.61 -13.20
N ARG A 104 -7.93 -10.79 -14.12
CA ARG A 104 -8.36 -9.73 -15.04
C ARG A 104 -8.93 -8.52 -14.28
N LEU A 105 -9.86 -8.75 -13.35
CA LEU A 105 -10.43 -7.69 -12.53
C LEU A 105 -9.35 -6.91 -11.75
N TYR A 106 -8.39 -7.62 -11.16
CA TYR A 106 -7.26 -7.00 -10.47
C TYR A 106 -6.42 -6.15 -11.43
N ASN A 107 -6.12 -6.68 -12.62
CA ASN A 107 -5.33 -5.95 -13.60
C ASN A 107 -6.04 -4.70 -14.10
N ASP A 108 -7.33 -4.82 -14.43
CA ASP A 108 -8.13 -3.71 -14.95
C ASP A 108 -8.39 -2.63 -13.89
N THR A 109 -8.42 -3.00 -12.61
CA THR A 109 -8.71 -2.07 -11.50
C THR A 109 -7.46 -1.44 -10.91
N PHE A 110 -6.39 -2.22 -10.72
CA PHE A 110 -5.21 -1.81 -9.96
C PHE A 110 -3.92 -1.79 -10.78
N ASN A 111 -3.76 -2.70 -11.75
CA ASN A 111 -2.54 -2.83 -12.56
C ASN A 111 -2.74 -2.32 -13.99
N ASN A 112 -3.49 -1.23 -14.15
CA ASN A 112 -3.84 -0.62 -15.44
C ASN A 112 -3.04 0.67 -15.73
N ILE A 113 -2.23 1.15 -14.78
CA ILE A 113 -1.39 2.34 -14.94
C ILE A 113 0.02 1.89 -15.31
N VAL A 114 0.40 2.09 -16.57
CA VAL A 114 1.80 1.99 -16.99
C VAL A 114 2.48 3.34 -16.73
N PRO A 115 3.52 3.43 -15.87
CA PRO A 115 4.24 4.66 -15.66
C PRO A 115 4.83 5.18 -16.97
N ARG A 116 4.61 6.46 -17.27
CA ARG A 116 5.18 7.08 -18.46
C ARG A 116 6.71 6.96 -18.42
N HIS A 117 7.29 6.37 -19.46
CA HIS A 117 8.73 6.29 -19.61
C HIS A 117 9.28 7.59 -20.21
N PHE A 118 10.25 8.21 -19.54
CA PHE A 118 10.89 9.45 -20.00
C PHE A 118 12.30 9.13 -20.49
N ASN A 119 12.56 9.36 -21.78
CA ASN A 119 13.90 9.32 -22.36
C ASN A 119 14.43 10.76 -22.53
N GLY A 120 15.54 11.10 -21.89
CA GLY A 120 16.17 12.41 -21.99
C GLY A 120 17.42 12.47 -22.88
N ASP A 121 17.75 11.40 -23.61
CA ASP A 121 19.01 11.31 -24.36
C ASP A 121 19.10 12.34 -25.50
N HIS A 122 17.95 12.79 -26.00
CA HIS A 122 17.84 13.84 -27.00
C HIS A 122 18.19 15.24 -26.47
N LEU A 123 18.27 15.43 -25.14
CA LEU A 123 18.59 16.72 -24.54
C LEU A 123 20.05 17.11 -24.80
N GLN A 124 20.21 18.24 -25.48
CA GLN A 124 21.51 18.85 -25.81
C GLN A 124 22.01 19.82 -24.72
N LEU A 125 21.09 20.37 -23.92
CA LEU A 125 21.36 21.30 -22.81
C LEU A 125 22.41 22.39 -23.13
N PRO A 126 22.15 23.26 -24.13
CA PRO A 126 23.08 24.32 -24.51
C PRO A 126 23.37 25.26 -23.33
N GLY A 127 24.65 25.58 -23.11
CA GLY A 127 25.10 26.40 -21.98
C GLY A 127 25.40 25.62 -20.70
N ALA A 128 25.21 24.29 -20.69
CA ALA A 128 25.80 23.44 -19.66
C ALA A 128 27.34 23.48 -19.75
N SER A 129 28.01 23.45 -18.60
CA SER A 129 29.46 23.38 -18.54
C SER A 129 29.96 22.10 -19.19
N GLY A 130 30.97 22.19 -20.06
CA GLY A 130 31.64 21.03 -20.65
C GLY A 130 32.52 20.25 -19.65
N ALA A 131 32.66 20.73 -18.41
CA ALA A 131 33.49 20.09 -17.38
C ALA A 131 32.91 18.75 -16.88
N PHE A 132 31.63 18.48 -17.14
CA PHE A 132 30.99 17.22 -16.78
C PHE A 132 29.92 16.83 -17.79
N SER A 133 29.60 15.54 -17.84
CA SER A 133 28.46 15.02 -18.60
C SER A 133 27.39 14.52 -17.64
N LEU A 134 26.13 14.87 -17.93
CA LEU A 134 25.00 14.37 -17.17
C LEU A 134 24.76 12.90 -17.48
N TYR A 135 24.58 12.11 -16.43
CA TYR A 135 24.23 10.70 -16.55
C TYR A 135 22.83 10.53 -17.15
N GLY A 136 22.57 9.38 -17.78
CA GLY A 136 21.27 9.09 -18.39
C GLY A 136 20.09 9.26 -17.43
N HIS A 137 20.22 8.85 -16.16
CA HIS A 137 19.15 9.05 -15.17
C HIS A 137 18.87 10.52 -14.85
N GLN A 138 19.89 11.38 -14.90
CA GLN A 138 19.73 12.82 -14.70
C GLN A 138 19.02 13.45 -15.90
N LYS A 139 19.42 13.09 -17.13
CA LYS A 139 18.73 13.52 -18.36
C LYS A 139 17.26 13.09 -18.37
N ARG A 140 16.96 11.85 -17.95
CA ARG A 140 15.57 11.38 -17.81
C ARG A 140 14.79 12.20 -16.78
N ALA A 141 15.40 12.54 -15.64
CA ALA A 141 14.77 13.39 -14.63
C ALA A 141 14.48 14.80 -15.18
N ILE A 142 15.44 15.40 -15.88
CA ILE A 142 15.30 16.70 -16.52
C ILE A 142 14.13 16.68 -17.51
N TRP A 143 14.10 15.69 -18.41
CA TRP A 143 13.02 15.56 -19.39
C TRP A 143 11.67 15.34 -18.73
N ARG A 144 11.61 14.54 -17.66
CA ARG A 144 10.38 14.32 -16.90
C ARG A 144 9.82 15.61 -16.31
N ILE A 145 10.69 16.44 -15.72
CA ILE A 145 10.31 17.75 -15.17
C ILE A 145 9.75 18.65 -16.28
N ILE A 146 10.44 18.73 -17.43
CA ILE A 146 10.01 19.55 -18.57
C ILE A 146 8.67 19.07 -19.14
N ALA A 147 8.51 17.76 -19.35
CA ALA A 147 7.36 17.19 -20.05
C ALA A 147 6.12 17.01 -19.16
N SER A 148 6.29 16.91 -17.83
CA SER A 148 5.19 16.64 -16.89
C SER A 148 4.90 17.79 -15.92
N GLY A 149 5.82 18.75 -15.78
CA GLY A 149 5.75 19.79 -14.76
C GLY A 149 5.95 19.19 -13.35
N SER A 150 4.88 19.09 -12.56
CA SER A 150 4.89 18.58 -11.19
C SER A 150 5.52 17.19 -11.09
N THR A 151 6.75 17.12 -10.58
CA THR A 151 7.57 15.90 -10.61
C THR A 151 8.25 15.66 -9.27
N TYR A 152 8.03 14.47 -8.70
CA TYR A 152 8.79 14.00 -7.54
C TYR A 152 10.04 13.24 -7.99
N VAL A 153 11.23 13.68 -7.53
CA VAL A 153 12.54 13.10 -7.89
C VAL A 153 13.15 12.36 -6.70
N ALA A 154 12.75 11.10 -6.53
CA ALA A 154 13.18 10.23 -5.44
C ALA A 154 14.49 9.46 -5.74
N HIS A 155 15.53 10.13 -6.23
CA HIS A 155 16.84 9.48 -6.36
C HIS A 155 17.56 9.39 -5.02
N ALA A 156 18.50 8.45 -4.88
CA ALA A 156 19.36 8.33 -3.70
C ALA A 156 20.16 9.61 -3.41
N VAL A 157 20.64 9.76 -2.17
CA VAL A 157 21.61 10.82 -1.80
C VAL A 157 22.88 10.64 -2.65
N GLY A 158 23.48 11.74 -3.12
CA GLY A 158 24.64 11.70 -4.00
C GLY A 158 24.35 11.46 -5.49
N ALA A 159 23.13 11.08 -5.88
CA ALA A 159 22.78 10.80 -7.29
C ALA A 159 22.74 12.04 -8.23
N GLY A 160 23.05 13.24 -7.71
CA GLY A 160 23.03 14.50 -8.45
C GLY A 160 21.63 15.07 -8.72
N LYS A 161 20.71 14.92 -7.75
CA LYS A 161 19.35 15.50 -7.84
C LYS A 161 19.39 17.03 -7.99
N THR A 162 20.23 17.72 -7.21
CA THR A 162 20.39 19.18 -7.26
C THR A 162 20.80 19.65 -8.65
N LEU A 163 21.79 18.98 -9.25
CA LEU A 163 22.25 19.27 -10.59
C LEU A 163 21.14 19.04 -11.63
N SER A 164 20.37 17.96 -11.48
CA SER A 164 19.24 17.65 -12.38
C SER A 164 18.15 18.72 -12.30
N ILE A 165 17.81 19.21 -11.09
CA ILE A 165 16.82 20.27 -10.89
C ILE A 165 17.31 21.60 -11.50
N ALA A 166 18.56 21.98 -11.26
CA ALA A 166 19.14 23.19 -11.82
C ALA A 166 19.15 23.16 -13.36
N ALA A 167 19.59 22.06 -13.96
CA ALA A 167 19.57 21.86 -15.40
C ALA A 167 18.15 21.92 -15.97
N ALA A 168 17.17 21.33 -15.30
CA ALA A 168 15.77 21.41 -15.72
C ALA A 168 15.21 22.83 -15.67
N VAL A 169 15.57 23.63 -14.67
CA VAL A 169 15.17 25.05 -14.59
C VAL A 169 15.80 25.86 -15.72
N MET A 170 17.10 25.70 -15.95
CA MET A 170 17.81 26.40 -17.02
C MET A 170 17.23 26.04 -18.39
N GLU A 171 16.96 24.76 -18.63
CA GLU A 171 16.41 24.30 -19.91
C GLU A 171 14.97 24.77 -20.11
N GLN A 172 14.12 24.75 -19.08
CA GLN A 172 12.77 25.33 -19.17
C GLN A 172 12.81 26.83 -19.48
N ARG A 173 13.77 27.57 -18.91
CA ARG A 173 13.94 29.00 -19.20
C ARG A 173 14.40 29.23 -20.64
N ARG A 174 15.34 28.42 -21.12
CA ARG A 174 15.82 28.46 -22.52
C ARG A 174 14.71 28.16 -23.52
N LEU A 175 13.84 27.20 -23.19
CA LEU A 175 12.68 26.81 -23.99
C LEU A 175 11.51 27.81 -23.87
N GLY A 176 11.61 28.85 -23.04
CA GLY A 176 10.54 29.82 -22.83
C GLY A 176 9.35 29.29 -22.02
N LEU A 177 9.50 28.13 -21.36
CA LEU A 177 8.45 27.51 -20.54
C LEU A 177 8.29 28.19 -19.18
N VAL A 178 9.36 28.83 -18.68
CA VAL A 178 9.35 29.58 -17.41
C VAL A 178 10.10 30.91 -17.54
N ASN A 179 9.52 31.96 -16.95
CA ASN A 179 10.12 33.30 -16.94
C ASN A 179 10.88 33.60 -15.63
N LYS A 180 10.34 33.17 -14.50
CA LYS A 180 10.94 33.32 -13.16
C LYS A 180 10.89 31.99 -12.44
N ALA A 181 12.04 31.45 -12.06
CA ALA A 181 12.16 30.23 -11.28
C ALA A 181 12.46 30.56 -9.82
N MET A 182 11.83 29.83 -8.91
CA MET A 182 12.08 29.90 -7.47
C MET A 182 12.49 28.51 -6.99
N LEU A 183 13.64 28.42 -6.32
CA LEU A 183 14.07 27.20 -5.63
C LEU A 183 13.99 27.47 -4.13
N VAL A 184 13.20 26.66 -3.43
CA VAL A 184 13.10 26.69 -1.96
C VAL A 184 13.93 25.54 -1.42
N VAL A 185 14.83 25.84 -0.50
CA VAL A 185 15.70 24.86 0.17
C VAL A 185 15.43 24.97 1.67
N PRO A 186 15.35 23.85 2.41
CA PRO A 186 15.23 23.90 3.86
C PRO A 186 16.34 24.75 4.48
N GLY A 187 16.01 25.57 5.48
CA GLY A 187 17.00 26.24 6.32
C GLY A 187 17.82 25.20 7.09
N HIS A 188 19.11 25.48 7.23
CA HIS A 188 20.03 24.66 8.02
C HIS A 188 19.82 24.86 9.52
#